data_AF-A0A2S7VRK7-F1
#
_entry.id   AF-A0A2S7VRK7-F1
#
_cell.length_a   1.000
_cell.length_b   1.000
_cell.length_c   1.000
_cell.angle_alpha   90.00
_cell.angle_beta   90.00
_cell.angle_gamma   90.00
#
_symmetry.space_group_name_H-M   'P 1'
#
loop_
_entity.id
_entity.type
_entity.pdbx_description
1 polymer ?
#
loop_
_entity_poly.entity_id
_entity_poly.type
_entity_poly.pdbx_seq_one_letter_code
_entity_poly.pdbx_strand_id
1 'polypeptide(L)'
;MNSLAKLLAAENVDTVCLNETTLETAVQKAEGVLNCTPIGHYQTPGCPIEASWLQDQAWCFDAVYTPRETEFLKAAQLKSINTLSGFELFFHQAHDAFTLFTGAQVSTQQLNTFKQTQLENLR
;
A
#
# COMPACT_ATOMS: atom_id res chain seq x y z
N MET A 1 -1.70 -2.71 -22.51
CA MET A 1 -1.57 -1.82 -21.35
C MET A 1 -2.73 -1.88 -20.34
N ASN A 2 -3.80 -2.67 -20.52
CA ASN A 2 -4.91 -2.75 -19.54
C ASN A 2 -5.14 -4.17 -19.01
N SER A 3 -4.08 -4.97 -18.80
CA SER A 3 -4.24 -6.37 -18.37
C SER A 3 -4.93 -6.48 -17.00
N LEU A 4 -4.56 -5.62 -16.04
CA LEU A 4 -5.17 -5.62 -14.71
C LEU A 4 -6.67 -5.28 -14.74
N ALA A 5 -7.05 -4.18 -15.40
CA ALA A 5 -8.46 -3.80 -15.49
C ALA A 5 -9.31 -4.88 -16.18
N LYS A 6 -8.76 -5.54 -17.22
CA LYS A 6 -9.44 -6.68 -17.86
C LYS A 6 -9.61 -7.88 -16.92
N LEU A 7 -8.59 -8.19 -16.12
CA LEU A 7 -8.67 -9.28 -15.14
C LEU A 7 -9.70 -8.98 -14.05
N LEU A 8 -9.69 -7.76 -13.51
CA LEU A 8 -10.66 -7.33 -12.51
C LEU A 8 -12.10 -7.34 -13.05
N ALA A 9 -12.30 -6.87 -14.29
CA ALA A 9 -13.60 -6.94 -14.94
C ALA A 9 -14.06 -8.39 -15.17
N ALA A 10 -13.15 -9.32 -15.48
CA ALA A 10 -13.46 -10.74 -15.61
C ALA A 10 -13.90 -11.39 -14.28
N GLU A 11 -13.42 -10.84 -13.15
CA GLU A 11 -13.83 -11.21 -11.80
C GLU A 11 -15.07 -10.44 -11.30
N ASN A 12 -15.79 -9.74 -12.19
CA ASN A 12 -16.96 -8.89 -11.88
C ASN A 12 -16.66 -7.75 -10.89
N VAL A 13 -15.42 -7.24 -10.90
CA VAL A 13 -15.06 -6.03 -10.15
C VAL A 13 -15.28 -4.81 -11.04
N ASP A 14 -16.12 -3.88 -10.56
CA ASP A 14 -16.34 -2.59 -11.21
C ASP A 14 -15.02 -1.83 -11.33
N THR A 15 -14.58 -1.63 -12.56
CA THR A 15 -13.27 -1.06 -12.85
C THR A 15 -13.32 0.00 -13.94
N VAL A 16 -12.56 1.06 -13.73
CA VAL A 16 -12.37 2.14 -14.69
C VAL A 16 -10.88 2.42 -14.83
N CYS A 17 -10.42 2.52 -16.08
CA CYS A 17 -9.07 3.03 -16.37
C CYS A 17 -9.14 4.56 -16.42
N LEU A 18 -8.39 5.22 -15.55
CA LEU A 18 -8.29 6.66 -15.48
C LEU A 18 -7.10 7.16 -16.33
N ASN A 19 -7.14 8.44 -16.65
CA ASN A 19 -6.06 9.18 -17.31
C ASN A 19 -5.71 10.42 -16.48
N GLU A 20 -4.72 11.20 -16.92
CA GLU A 20 -4.23 12.38 -16.20
C GLU A 20 -5.34 13.39 -15.86
N THR A 21 -6.34 13.58 -16.71
CA THR A 21 -7.41 14.58 -16.50
C THR A 21 -8.54 14.08 -15.60
N THR A 22 -8.68 12.77 -15.42
CA THR A 22 -9.75 12.14 -14.61
C THR A 22 -9.26 11.65 -13.25
N LEU A 23 -7.94 11.49 -13.11
CA LEU A 23 -7.31 10.91 -11.91
C LEU A 23 -7.56 11.74 -10.66
N GLU A 24 -7.38 13.07 -10.71
CA GLU A 24 -7.60 13.95 -9.55
C GLU A 24 -9.00 13.79 -8.96
N THR A 25 -10.04 13.90 -9.80
CA THR A 25 -11.43 13.79 -9.35
C THR A 25 -11.74 12.41 -8.77
N ALA A 26 -11.14 11.35 -9.32
CA ALA A 26 -11.31 10.01 -8.80
C ALA A 26 -10.63 9.84 -7.44
N VAL A 27 -9.41 10.36 -7.27
CA VAL A 27 -8.69 10.36 -5.99
C VAL A 27 -9.50 11.10 -4.93
N GLN A 28 -9.97 12.32 -5.22
CA GLN A 28 -10.74 13.13 -4.27
C GLN A 28 -12.07 12.48 -3.84
N LYS A 29 -12.66 11.64 -4.69
CA LYS A 29 -13.92 10.91 -4.39
C LYS A 29 -13.70 9.52 -3.79
N ALA A 30 -12.46 9.01 -3.81
CA ALA A 30 -12.17 7.68 -3.31
C ALA A 30 -12.15 7.67 -1.78
N GLU A 31 -12.68 6.59 -1.20
CA GLU A 31 -12.55 6.33 0.24
C GLU A 31 -11.12 5.95 0.62
N GLY A 32 -10.39 5.32 -0.29
CA GLY A 32 -9.00 4.92 -0.08
C GLY A 32 -8.18 5.00 -1.34
N VAL A 33 -6.88 5.28 -1.16
CA VAL A 33 -5.92 5.42 -2.26
C VAL A 33 -4.72 4.55 -1.97
N LEU A 34 -4.23 3.83 -2.98
CA LEU A 34 -3.04 3.02 -2.81
C LEU A 34 -2.03 3.16 -3.94
N ASN A 35 -0.76 3.11 -3.58
CA ASN A 35 0.37 3.11 -4.50
C ASN A 35 0.86 1.68 -4.73
N CYS A 36 0.76 1.21 -5.97
CA CYS A 36 1.38 -0.03 -6.44
C CYS A 36 2.48 0.22 -7.49
N THR A 37 2.95 1.46 -7.59
CA THR A 37 4.07 1.81 -8.48
C THR A 37 5.40 1.74 -7.71
N PRO A 38 6.55 1.77 -8.39
CA PRO A 38 7.84 1.92 -7.72
C PRO A 38 8.08 3.32 -7.09
N ILE A 39 7.25 4.32 -7.42
CA ILE A 39 7.46 5.70 -6.96
C ILE A 39 7.36 5.74 -5.43
N GLY A 40 8.32 6.38 -4.79
CA GLY A 40 8.49 6.44 -3.33
C GLY A 40 9.68 5.63 -2.81
N HIS A 41 10.22 4.70 -3.62
CA HIS A 41 11.45 3.97 -3.31
C HIS A 41 12.70 4.86 -3.50
N TYR A 42 13.82 4.55 -2.83
CA TYR A 42 15.06 5.35 -2.94
C TYR A 42 15.59 5.50 -4.38
N GLN A 43 15.34 4.50 -5.24
CA GLN A 43 15.75 4.51 -6.65
C GLN A 43 14.76 5.25 -7.57
N THR A 44 13.55 5.51 -7.07
CA THR A 44 12.43 6.15 -7.77
C THR A 44 11.70 7.07 -6.79
N PRO A 45 12.37 8.14 -6.32
CA PRO A 45 11.83 9.02 -5.28
C PRO A 45 10.60 9.80 -5.79
N GLY A 46 9.86 10.42 -4.86
CA GLY A 46 8.67 11.22 -5.16
C GLY A 46 7.38 10.63 -4.62
N CYS A 47 6.28 11.34 -4.90
CA CYS A 47 4.91 10.92 -4.66
C CYS A 47 4.26 10.54 -6.00
N PRO A 48 3.51 9.42 -6.11
CA PRO A 48 2.90 8.98 -7.37
C PRO A 48 1.74 9.86 -7.85
N ILE A 49 1.26 10.75 -6.98
CA ILE A 49 0.17 11.70 -7.25
C ILE A 49 0.49 13.05 -6.61
N GLU A 50 -0.22 14.11 -7.00
CA GLU A 50 -0.14 15.39 -6.30
C GLU A 50 -0.69 15.26 -4.87
N ALA A 51 0.11 15.63 -3.87
CA ALA A 51 -0.26 15.52 -2.46
C ALA A 51 -1.52 16.34 -2.10
N SER A 52 -1.81 17.39 -2.87
CA SER A 52 -3.00 18.23 -2.69
C SER A 52 -4.31 17.48 -2.99
N TRP A 53 -4.26 16.40 -3.78
CA TRP A 53 -5.45 15.60 -4.14
C TRP A 53 -5.96 14.74 -2.98
N LEU A 54 -5.08 14.37 -2.04
CA LEU A 54 -5.50 13.72 -0.80
C LEU A 54 -6.33 14.71 0.02
N GLN A 55 -7.52 14.35 0.43
CA GLN A 55 -8.38 15.22 1.25
C GLN A 55 -8.94 14.39 2.40
N ASP A 56 -10.09 13.77 2.17
CA ASP A 56 -10.88 13.11 3.20
C ASP A 56 -10.89 11.58 3.05
N GLN A 57 -9.86 11.01 2.41
CA GLN A 57 -9.71 9.56 2.32
C GLN A 57 -9.67 8.97 3.73
N ALA A 58 -10.39 7.86 3.94
CA ALA A 58 -10.35 7.13 5.20
C ALA A 58 -8.99 6.46 5.43
N TRP A 59 -8.31 6.05 4.35
CA TRP A 59 -7.02 5.39 4.41
C TRP A 59 -6.16 5.56 3.16
N CYS A 60 -4.85 5.40 3.32
CA CYS A 60 -3.87 5.30 2.26
C CYS A 60 -2.97 4.07 2.48
N PHE A 61 -2.64 3.34 1.40
CA PHE A 61 -1.71 2.21 1.44
C PHE A 61 -0.57 2.39 0.43
N ASP A 62 0.65 2.08 0.80
CA ASP A 62 1.78 2.08 -0.14
C ASP A 62 2.41 0.70 -0.19
N ALA A 63 2.53 0.09 -1.38
CA ALA A 63 3.21 -1.19 -1.54
C ALA A 63 4.74 -1.06 -1.37
N VAL A 64 5.28 0.15 -1.50
CA VAL A 64 6.69 0.43 -1.20
C VAL A 64 6.92 0.29 0.31
N TYR A 65 7.93 -0.50 0.67
CA TYR A 65 8.31 -0.74 2.06
C TYR A 65 9.72 -0.23 2.42
N THR A 66 10.48 0.24 1.43
CA THR A 66 11.84 0.78 1.60
C THR A 66 11.97 2.09 0.81
N PRO A 67 11.99 3.27 1.44
CA PRO A 67 11.79 3.51 2.87
C PRO A 67 10.38 3.12 3.33
N ARG A 68 10.23 2.87 4.64
CA ARG A 68 8.92 2.60 5.26
C ARG A 68 7.97 3.81 5.21
N GLU A 69 8.54 5.00 5.39
CA GLU A 69 7.82 6.29 5.36
C GLU A 69 8.08 6.99 4.02
N THR A 70 7.31 6.64 3.00
CA THR A 70 7.38 7.25 1.66
C THR A 70 6.83 8.67 1.66
N GLU A 71 7.11 9.45 0.61
CA GLU A 71 6.54 10.79 0.44
C GLU A 71 5.00 10.74 0.37
N PHE A 72 4.44 9.70 -0.23
CA PHE A 72 3.00 9.46 -0.30
C PHE A 72 2.37 9.25 1.09
N LEU A 73 2.94 8.36 1.90
CA LEU A 73 2.44 8.11 3.26
C LEU A 73 2.62 9.32 4.16
N LYS A 74 3.74 10.04 4.04
CA LYS A 74 3.95 11.32 4.76
C LYS A 74 2.90 12.36 4.38
N ALA A 75 2.57 12.49 3.09
CA ALA A 75 1.53 13.41 2.64
C ALA A 75 0.15 13.05 3.21
N ALA A 76 -0.19 11.76 3.28
CA ALA A 76 -1.41 11.28 3.90
C ALA A 76 -1.45 11.55 5.42
N GLN A 77 -0.35 11.26 6.13
CA GLN A 77 -0.21 11.51 7.57
C GLN A 77 -0.34 13.00 7.92
N LEU A 78 0.22 13.91 7.11
CA LEU A 78 0.06 15.35 7.30
C LEU A 78 -1.41 15.81 7.24
N LYS A 79 -2.27 15.01 6.60
CA LYS A 79 -3.72 15.23 6.52
C LYS A 79 -4.50 14.38 7.53
N SER A 80 -3.82 13.72 8.46
CA SER A 80 -4.42 12.80 9.44
C SER A 80 -5.18 11.63 8.82
N ILE A 81 -4.82 11.24 7.59
CA ILE A 81 -5.35 10.05 6.91
C ILE A 81 -4.66 8.81 7.48
N ASN A 82 -5.41 7.74 7.75
CA ASN A 82 -4.83 6.49 8.25
C ASN A 82 -3.91 5.87 7.18
N THR A 83 -2.70 5.50 7.56
CA THR A 83 -1.73 4.93 6.62
C THR A 83 -1.39 3.47 6.93
N LEU A 84 -1.31 2.66 5.88
CA LEU A 84 -0.79 1.30 5.92
C LEU A 84 0.49 1.24 5.06
N SER A 85 1.61 0.81 5.63
CA SER A 85 2.88 0.72 4.90
C SER A 85 3.06 -0.63 4.21
N GLY A 86 3.91 -0.67 3.17
CA GLY A 86 4.17 -1.88 2.40
C GLY A 86 4.83 -2.99 3.23
N PHE A 87 5.41 -2.64 4.38
CA PHE A 87 5.94 -3.59 5.33
C PHE A 87 4.87 -4.58 5.81
N GLU A 88 3.63 -4.11 5.98
CA GLU A 88 2.51 -4.94 6.42
C GLU A 88 2.24 -6.05 5.41
N LEU A 89 2.16 -5.69 4.12
CA LEU A 89 2.06 -6.64 3.04
C LEU A 89 3.26 -7.59 3.04
N PHE A 90 4.49 -7.06 3.05
CA PHE A 90 5.74 -7.83 3.03
C PHE A 90 5.83 -8.86 4.16
N PHE A 91 5.41 -8.49 5.37
CA PHE A 91 5.44 -9.33 6.55
C PHE A 91 4.38 -10.43 6.50
N HIS A 92 3.13 -10.07 6.18
CA HIS A 92 2.02 -11.02 6.20
C HIS A 92 2.12 -12.06 5.07
N GLN A 93 2.57 -11.68 3.88
CA GLN A 93 2.84 -12.67 2.82
C GLN A 93 3.97 -13.64 3.20
N ALA A 94 4.99 -13.19 3.95
CA ALA A 94 6.05 -14.08 4.44
C ALA A 94 5.53 -15.07 5.49
N HIS A 95 4.62 -14.63 6.37
CA HIS A 95 3.95 -15.51 7.33
C HIS A 95 3.10 -16.58 6.63
N ASP A 96 2.31 -16.19 5.64
CA ASP A 96 1.45 -17.12 4.90
C ASP A 96 2.29 -18.17 4.16
N ALA A 97 3.38 -17.73 3.50
CA ALA A 97 4.33 -18.63 2.86
C ALA A 97 5.01 -19.57 3.86
N PHE A 98 5.46 -19.07 5.02
CA PHE A 98 6.06 -19.89 6.07
C PHE A 98 5.09 -20.98 6.55
N THR A 99 3.84 -20.61 6.82
CA THR A 99 2.78 -21.54 7.25
C THR A 99 2.51 -22.59 6.19
N LEU A 100 2.42 -22.19 4.91
CA LEU A 100 2.19 -23.10 3.79
C LEU A 100 3.34 -24.10 3.61
N PHE A 101 4.59 -23.64 3.72
CA PHE A 101 5.75 -24.50 3.48
C PHE A 101 6.08 -25.43 4.65
N THR A 102 5.85 -24.99 5.88
CA THR A 102 6.26 -25.73 7.08
C THR A 102 5.11 -26.51 7.72
N GLY A 103 3.87 -26.12 7.46
CA GLY A 103 2.69 -26.57 8.21
C GLY A 103 2.66 -26.09 9.67
N ALA A 104 3.64 -25.31 10.11
CA ALA A 104 3.70 -24.81 11.48
C ALA A 104 2.65 -23.73 11.71
N GLN A 105 1.98 -23.77 12.86
CA GLN A 105 1.07 -22.73 13.31
C GLN A 105 1.80 -21.78 14.24
N VAL A 106 1.74 -20.48 13.95
CA VAL A 106 2.36 -19.43 14.78
C VAL A 106 1.25 -18.70 15.54
N SER A 107 1.38 -18.60 16.86
CA SER A 107 0.41 -17.82 17.64
C SER A 107 0.49 -16.34 17.31
N THR A 108 -0.62 -15.62 17.45
CA THR A 108 -0.68 -14.15 17.26
C THR A 108 0.36 -13.43 18.11
N GLN A 109 0.64 -13.91 19.32
CA GLN A 109 1.65 -13.31 20.20
C GLN A 109 3.06 -13.46 19.61
N GLN A 110 3.42 -14.66 19.14
CA GLN A 110 4.73 -14.89 18.50
C GLN A 110 4.91 -14.05 17.23
N LEU A 111 3.85 -13.94 16.42
CA LEU A 111 3.86 -13.09 15.23
C LEU A 111 4.08 -11.62 15.58
N ASN A 112 3.34 -11.10 16.54
CA ASN A 112 3.45 -9.70 16.96
C ASN A 112 4.84 -9.39 17.51
N THR A 113 5.40 -10.28 18.34
CA THR A 113 6.77 -10.13 18.84
C THR A 113 7.79 -10.12 17.70
N PHE A 114 7.71 -11.08 16.77
CA PHE A 114 8.63 -11.15 15.64
C PHE A 114 8.53 -9.91 14.73
N LYS A 115 7.29 -9.48 14.44
CA LYS A 115 7.01 -8.28 13.63
C LYS A 115 7.63 -7.03 14.23
N GLN A 116 7.49 -6.84 15.54
CA GLN A 116 8.06 -5.70 16.25
C GLN A 116 9.59 -5.65 16.12
N THR A 117 10.26 -6.81 16.24
CA THR A 117 11.71 -6.90 16.02
C THR A 117 12.11 -6.55 14.58
N GLN A 118 11.32 -6.96 13.57
CA GLN A 118 11.62 -6.61 12.17
C GLN A 118 11.41 -5.11 11.90
N LEU A 119 10.38 -4.50 12.49
CA LEU A 119 10.13 -3.06 12.38
C LEU A 119 11.29 -2.21 12.92
N GLU A 120 11.90 -2.62 14.04
CA GLU A 120 13.03 -1.90 14.65
C GLU A 120 14.30 -1.93 13.78
N ASN A 121 14.43 -2.95 12.93
CA ASN A 121 15.55 -3.12 12.01
C ASN A 121 15.35 -2.39 10.67
N LEU A 122 14.11 -2.01 10.35
CA LEU A 122 13.75 -1.20 9.18
C LEU A 122 13.79 0.28 9.57
N ARG A 123 15.01 0.82 9.65
CA ARG A 123 15.26 2.26 9.80
C ARG A 123 15.46 2.92 8.44
#